data_AF-A0A838TSA7-F1
#
_entry.id   AF-A0A838TSA7-F1
#
_cell.length_a   1.000
_cell.length_b   1.000
_cell.length_c   1.000
_cell.angle_alpha   90.00
_cell.angle_beta   90.00
_cell.angle_gamma   90.00
#
_symmetry.space_group_name_H-M   'P 1'
#
loop_
_entity.id
_entity.type
_entity.pdbx_description
1 polymer ?
#
loop_
_entity_poly.entity_id
_entity_poly.type
_entity_poly.pdbx_seq_one_letter_code
_entity_poly.pdbx_strand_id
1 'polypeptide(L)'
;MKQGIEFLQENIKPTLKELDNFSGREIEGIESKPEKFLSLKEDDDFIIVKKNEGVVSDRKLTDFIVFISPSMGTETKIVEAPHWRAINDDNVHSSIEINAPGNLPHVEYFYGVSTKGIGYMKPTAKGLNIEEYDSWTVKDKEGVNDQGYKVLGLISKEEAEGGTLIEKSEKLLALGLRTELYWGMAELKRIPFKGKMMTVDELREKKIISPRKDYTPYEVVRLLKMNNRIAEANQSEQRRLELFRKAFDVFNQETRDKDLLLPEIMLGDPAKEQIYFKEFFKRMAENMAILLNIGHDHGYLHSANVSLAAEIADVGTISPWQEEEDKDNLNKYSEVRRSHLKDMRDVCYGLKILIKAGKRAGLDSGDKAILEQVFFDAFNSVLDPKKVEAQKTNPKNAEKWMRQIFNSVIIKGENLPSLLHNEVEDWNIEIV
;
A
#
# COMPACT_ATOMS: atom_id res chain seq x y z
N MET A 1 -10.10 -59.97 7.96
CA MET A 1 -9.36 -59.47 6.79
C MET A 1 -10.09 -58.27 6.20
N LYS A 2 -9.67 -57.06 6.58
CA LYS A 2 -9.82 -55.82 5.81
C LYS A 2 -8.66 -54.91 6.25
N GLN A 3 -7.53 -55.05 5.57
CA GLN A 3 -6.48 -54.03 5.53
C GLN A 3 -7.00 -52.87 4.66
N GLY A 4 -6.68 -51.64 5.03
CA GLY A 4 -7.15 -50.45 4.32
C GLY A 4 -6.38 -49.19 4.72
N ILE A 5 -5.07 -49.23 4.50
CA ILE A 5 -4.21 -48.14 4.01
C ILE A 5 -4.49 -46.75 4.62
N GLU A 6 -3.79 -46.43 5.71
CA GLU A 6 -3.42 -45.04 6.00
C GLU A 6 -2.49 -44.55 4.89
N PHE A 7 -3.00 -43.64 4.04
CA PHE A 7 -2.14 -42.84 3.19
C PHE A 7 -1.34 -41.92 4.11
N LEU A 8 -0.10 -42.32 4.41
CA LEU A 8 0.95 -41.38 4.79
C LEU A 8 1.11 -40.43 3.59
N GLN A 9 0.45 -39.28 3.65
CA GLN A 9 0.89 -38.12 2.87
C GLN A 9 2.28 -37.79 3.38
N GLU A 10 3.30 -38.28 2.68
CA GLU A 10 4.63 -37.69 2.78
C GLU A 10 4.46 -36.19 2.59
N ASN A 11 4.87 -35.41 3.59
CA ASN A 11 4.92 -33.95 3.53
C ASN A 11 5.90 -33.55 2.42
N ILE A 12 5.46 -33.60 1.17
CA ILE A 12 6.22 -33.08 0.03
C ILE A 12 6.23 -31.57 0.22
N LYS A 13 7.38 -31.07 0.67
CA LYS A 13 7.61 -29.64 0.86
C LYS A 13 7.40 -28.94 -0.50
N PRO A 14 6.46 -28.01 -0.62
CA PRO A 14 6.23 -27.32 -1.88
C PRO A 14 7.46 -26.50 -2.27
N THR A 15 7.81 -26.56 -3.54
CA THR A 15 8.91 -25.80 -4.13
C THR A 15 8.57 -24.31 -4.13
N LEU A 16 9.59 -23.42 -4.11
CA LEU A 16 9.36 -21.97 -4.23
C LEU A 16 8.57 -21.60 -5.49
N LYS A 17 8.72 -22.37 -6.56
CA LYS A 17 7.98 -22.23 -7.82
C LYS A 17 6.49 -22.52 -7.67
N GLU A 18 6.11 -23.49 -6.85
CA GLU A 18 4.70 -23.81 -6.55
C GLU A 18 4.06 -22.77 -5.63
N LEU A 19 4.88 -22.06 -4.84
CA LEU A 19 4.42 -21.03 -3.90
C LEU A 19 4.34 -19.63 -4.54
N ASP A 20 5.14 -19.36 -5.57
CA ASP A 20 5.08 -18.12 -6.38
C ASP A 20 4.03 -18.21 -7.51
N ASN A 21 3.56 -19.42 -7.88
CA ASN A 21 2.50 -19.67 -8.89
C ASN A 21 1.14 -19.01 -8.61
N PHE A 22 0.93 -18.49 -7.40
CA PHE A 22 -0.25 -17.72 -7.07
C PHE A 22 0.01 -16.26 -7.41
N SER A 23 -0.13 -15.92 -8.70
CA SER A 23 -0.20 -14.53 -9.16
C SER A 23 -1.30 -13.82 -8.38
N GLY A 24 -0.95 -12.69 -7.77
CA GLY A 24 -1.86 -11.93 -6.90
C GLY A 24 -1.30 -11.61 -5.51
N ARG A 25 -1.64 -10.38 -5.07
CA ARG A 25 -1.49 -9.91 -3.68
C ARG A 25 -2.42 -10.68 -2.73
N GLU A 26 -3.44 -11.36 -3.24
CA GLU A 26 -4.41 -12.10 -2.44
C GLU A 26 -3.82 -13.37 -1.84
N ILE A 27 -3.90 -13.41 -0.52
CA ILE A 27 -3.94 -14.66 0.22
C ILE A 27 -5.04 -14.51 1.25
N GLU A 28 -6.27 -14.55 0.75
CA GLU A 28 -7.46 -14.64 1.57
C GLU A 28 -7.31 -15.83 2.53
N GLY A 29 -7.60 -15.60 3.82
CA GLY A 29 -7.52 -16.64 4.85
C GLY A 29 -6.14 -16.87 5.49
N ILE A 30 -5.09 -16.09 5.18
CA ILE A 30 -3.87 -16.13 6.00
C ILE A 30 -4.05 -15.30 7.26
N GLU A 31 -3.68 -15.90 8.40
CA GLU A 31 -3.67 -15.24 9.70
C GLU A 31 -2.33 -14.54 9.97
N SER A 32 -2.38 -13.44 10.71
CA SER A 32 -1.17 -12.82 11.26
C SER A 32 -0.47 -13.80 12.18
N LYS A 33 0.86 -13.83 12.17
CA LYS A 33 1.62 -14.78 13.01
C LYS A 33 2.87 -14.18 13.63
N PRO A 34 3.25 -14.67 14.82
CA PRO A 34 4.51 -14.28 15.45
C PRO A 34 5.68 -14.89 14.70
N GLU A 35 6.71 -14.09 14.49
CA GLU A 35 7.94 -14.45 13.80
C GLU A 35 9.14 -13.90 14.53
N LYS A 36 10.28 -14.58 14.38
CA LYS A 36 11.53 -14.15 15.01
C LYS A 36 12.33 -13.25 14.07
N PHE A 37 12.73 -12.11 14.59
CA PHE A 37 13.53 -11.11 13.91
C PHE A 37 14.87 -10.92 14.59
N LEU A 38 15.88 -10.68 13.77
CA LEU A 38 17.19 -10.22 14.19
C LEU A 38 17.31 -8.73 13.84
N SER A 39 17.63 -7.92 14.84
CA SER A 39 18.00 -6.52 14.64
C SER A 39 19.38 -6.44 14.02
N LEU A 40 19.50 -5.74 12.89
CA LEU A 40 20.76 -5.62 12.16
C LEU A 40 21.61 -4.49 12.76
N LYS A 41 22.93 -4.58 12.63
CA LYS A 41 23.87 -3.55 13.11
C LYS A 41 24.30 -2.63 11.97
N GLU A 42 24.18 -1.33 12.19
CA GLU A 42 24.70 -0.33 11.26
C GLU A 42 26.22 -0.47 11.11
N ASP A 43 26.75 -0.14 9.94
CA ASP A 43 28.12 -0.30 9.47
C ASP A 43 28.60 -1.75 9.28
N ASP A 44 28.15 -2.69 10.11
CA ASP A 44 28.47 -4.12 10.02
C ASP A 44 27.57 -4.87 9.03
N ASP A 45 26.26 -4.79 9.26
CA ASP A 45 25.25 -5.60 8.55
C ASP A 45 24.51 -4.79 7.49
N PHE A 46 24.45 -3.47 7.62
CA PHE A 46 23.86 -2.55 6.63
C PHE A 46 24.50 -1.17 6.69
N ILE A 47 24.21 -0.32 5.70
CA ILE A 47 24.48 1.13 5.71
C ILE A 47 23.22 1.89 5.31
N ILE A 48 22.92 3.00 5.99
CA ILE A 48 21.89 3.92 5.54
C ILE A 48 22.45 4.68 4.33
N VAL A 49 21.88 4.44 3.16
CA VAL A 49 22.28 5.11 1.92
C VAL A 49 21.48 6.39 1.66
N LYS A 50 20.29 6.48 2.26
CA LYS A 50 19.41 7.64 2.14
C LYS A 50 18.48 7.76 3.33
N LYS A 51 18.28 8.99 3.79
CA LYS A 51 17.40 9.32 4.92
C LYS A 51 16.68 10.64 4.65
N ASN A 52 15.41 10.70 5.02
CA ASN A 52 14.67 11.95 5.11
C ASN A 52 15.01 12.62 6.46
N GLU A 53 15.86 13.64 6.43
CA GLU A 53 16.31 14.35 7.63
C GLU A 53 15.23 15.26 8.25
N GLY A 54 14.14 15.54 7.51
CA GLY A 54 13.01 16.32 8.02
C GLY A 54 12.09 15.54 8.96
N VAL A 55 12.25 14.22 9.04
CA VAL A 55 11.43 13.37 9.92
C VAL A 55 11.89 13.49 11.37
N VAL A 56 10.97 13.88 12.24
CA VAL A 56 11.11 13.82 13.71
C VAL A 56 10.31 12.63 14.21
N SER A 57 10.94 11.72 14.94
CA SER A 57 10.32 10.49 15.45
C SER A 57 10.74 10.20 16.88
N ASP A 58 9.87 9.52 17.63
CA ASP A 58 10.15 9.04 19.00
C ASP A 58 11.14 7.86 19.04
N ARG A 59 11.36 7.20 17.90
CA ARG A 59 12.33 6.10 17.72
C ARG A 59 13.34 6.45 16.64
N LYS A 60 14.45 5.70 16.58
CA LYS A 60 15.48 5.90 15.55
C LYS A 60 15.19 5.05 14.33
N LEU A 61 15.54 5.54 13.13
CA LEU A 61 15.42 4.79 11.87
C LEU A 61 16.05 3.38 11.95
N THR A 62 17.21 3.28 12.60
CA THR A 62 17.96 2.03 12.80
C THR A 62 17.19 0.97 13.59
N ASP A 63 16.23 1.37 14.43
CA ASP A 63 15.41 0.45 15.23
C ASP A 63 14.43 -0.38 14.37
N PHE A 64 14.28 0.01 13.10
CA PHE A 64 13.36 -0.61 12.14
C PHE A 64 14.05 -1.42 11.06
N ILE A 65 15.39 -1.48 11.08
CA ILE A 65 16.19 -2.31 10.16
C ILE A 65 16.37 -3.69 10.80
N VAL A 66 15.55 -4.64 10.36
CA VAL A 66 15.40 -5.97 10.97
C VAL A 66 15.19 -7.02 9.90
N PHE A 67 15.72 -8.22 10.13
CA PHE A 67 15.60 -9.33 9.20
C PHE A 67 14.97 -10.54 9.85
N ILE A 68 14.09 -11.26 9.13
CA ILE A 68 13.52 -12.50 9.67
C ILE A 68 14.60 -13.57 9.84
N SER A 69 14.71 -14.13 11.04
CA SER A 69 15.55 -15.30 11.30
C SER A 69 14.98 -16.14 12.45
N PRO A 70 14.33 -17.27 12.13
CA PRO A 70 13.84 -18.22 13.14
C PRO A 70 14.93 -18.75 14.08
N SER A 71 16.15 -18.92 13.60
CA SER A 71 17.25 -19.49 14.39
C SER A 71 18.07 -18.45 15.15
N MET A 72 18.27 -17.24 14.60
CA MET A 72 19.10 -16.19 15.21
C MET A 72 18.29 -15.08 15.86
N GLY A 73 17.02 -14.94 15.51
CA GLY A 73 16.19 -13.83 15.95
C GLY A 73 15.95 -13.85 17.47
N THR A 74 16.17 -12.70 18.09
CA THR A 74 16.01 -12.46 19.52
C THR A 74 14.69 -11.76 19.85
N GLU A 75 14.05 -11.16 18.85
CA GLU A 75 12.79 -10.43 19.00
C GLU A 75 11.66 -11.20 18.31
N THR A 76 10.50 -11.27 18.95
CA THR A 76 9.29 -11.81 18.31
C THR A 76 8.39 -10.66 17.89
N LYS A 77 8.14 -10.52 16.60
CA LYS A 77 7.20 -9.53 16.05
C LYS A 77 6.07 -10.22 15.28
N ILE A 78 4.89 -9.61 15.26
CA ILE A 78 3.74 -10.15 14.51
C ILE A 78 3.81 -9.64 13.07
N VAL A 79 3.92 -10.55 12.10
CA VAL A 79 3.75 -10.20 10.69
C VAL A 79 2.26 -10.17 10.39
N GLU A 80 1.73 -8.99 10.11
CA GLU A 80 0.31 -8.81 9.85
C GLU A 80 -0.09 -9.33 8.46
N ALA A 81 -1.11 -10.17 8.39
CA ALA A 81 -1.73 -10.54 7.12
C ALA A 81 -2.65 -9.42 6.61
N PRO A 82 -2.69 -9.14 5.30
CA PRO A 82 -1.98 -9.77 4.18
C PRO A 82 -0.64 -9.08 3.84
N HIS A 83 -0.12 -8.21 4.70
CA HIS A 83 1.14 -7.47 4.51
C HIS A 83 2.40 -8.30 4.74
N TRP A 84 2.45 -9.49 4.15
CA TRP A 84 3.55 -10.43 4.34
C TRP A 84 4.91 -9.91 3.85
N ARG A 85 5.00 -8.91 2.97
CA ARG A 85 6.32 -8.39 2.52
C ARG A 85 6.94 -7.36 3.46
N ALA A 86 6.30 -7.06 4.58
CA ALA A 86 6.73 -6.02 5.49
C ALA A 86 6.51 -6.42 6.95
N ILE A 87 7.23 -5.76 7.85
CA ILE A 87 6.90 -5.72 9.27
C ILE A 87 6.35 -4.34 9.60
N ASN A 88 5.32 -4.30 10.46
CA ASN A 88 4.72 -3.06 10.92
C ASN A 88 4.99 -2.89 12.41
N ASP A 89 5.49 -1.72 12.78
CA ASP A 89 5.58 -1.24 14.14
C ASP A 89 4.51 -0.15 14.31
N ASP A 90 3.39 -0.50 14.96
CA ASP A 90 2.30 0.43 15.29
C ASP A 90 2.66 1.31 16.50
N ASN A 91 1.99 2.45 16.67
CA ASN A 91 2.16 3.40 17.77
C ASN A 91 3.54 4.07 17.83
N VAL A 92 4.15 4.29 16.67
CA VAL A 92 5.38 5.09 16.56
C VAL A 92 4.99 6.48 16.12
N HIS A 93 5.17 7.48 16.98
CA HIS A 93 4.80 8.84 16.64
C HIS A 93 5.91 9.50 15.83
N SER A 94 5.61 9.83 14.58
CA SER A 94 6.54 10.51 13.68
C SER A 94 5.87 11.68 13.00
N SER A 95 6.64 12.70 12.66
CA SER A 95 6.15 13.91 12.01
C SER A 95 7.16 14.48 11.04
N ILE A 96 6.67 15.30 10.10
CA ILE A 96 7.48 16.10 9.18
C ILE A 96 6.82 17.45 9.00
N GLU A 97 7.63 18.51 8.94
CA GLU A 97 7.14 19.83 8.53
C GLU A 97 7.11 19.91 7.00
N ILE A 98 5.92 20.06 6.43
CA ILE A 98 5.70 20.18 4.99
C ILE A 98 5.69 21.65 4.59
N ASN A 99 6.66 22.00 3.75
CA ASN A 99 6.83 23.35 3.20
C ASN A 99 6.42 23.37 1.73
N ALA A 100 5.13 23.63 1.48
CA ALA A 100 4.56 23.68 0.14
C ALA A 100 4.48 25.13 -0.41
N PRO A 101 4.97 25.41 -1.63
CA PRO A 101 4.87 26.75 -2.23
C PRO A 101 3.42 27.24 -2.30
N GLY A 102 3.15 28.39 -1.67
CA GLY A 102 1.82 29.01 -1.64
C GLY A 102 0.91 28.55 -0.50
N ASN A 103 1.36 27.63 0.36
CA ASN A 103 0.66 27.22 1.58
C ASN A 103 1.47 27.62 2.83
N LEU A 104 0.79 27.76 3.97
CA LEU A 104 1.47 27.87 5.26
C LEU A 104 2.16 26.53 5.58
N PRO A 105 3.35 26.55 6.19
CA PRO A 105 3.98 25.35 6.73
C PRO A 105 2.99 24.62 7.64
N HIS A 106 2.90 23.31 7.49
CA HIS A 106 2.06 22.48 8.35
C HIS A 106 2.80 21.19 8.69
N VAL A 107 2.47 20.63 9.85
CA VAL A 107 3.04 19.37 10.30
C VAL A 107 2.14 18.23 9.85
N GLU A 108 2.73 17.24 9.19
CA GLU A 108 2.08 15.98 8.90
C GLU A 108 2.52 14.92 9.91
N TYR A 109 1.58 14.11 10.38
CA TYR A 109 1.79 13.13 11.45
C TYR A 109 1.51 11.70 10.96
N PHE A 110 2.36 10.78 11.40
CA PHE A 110 2.32 9.35 11.15
C PHE A 110 2.37 8.58 12.47
N TYR A 111 1.75 7.40 12.48
CA TYR A 111 1.54 6.59 13.69
C TYR A 111 1.99 5.14 13.55
N GLY A 112 2.51 4.77 12.39
CA GLY A 112 3.04 3.44 12.11
C GLY A 112 4.26 3.50 11.21
N VAL A 113 5.20 2.60 11.46
CA VAL A 113 6.38 2.37 10.62
C VAL A 113 6.22 1.01 9.94
N SER A 114 6.49 0.94 8.65
CA SER A 114 6.48 -0.31 7.89
C SER A 114 7.82 -0.48 7.18
N THR A 115 8.52 -1.58 7.44
CA THR A 115 9.79 -1.90 6.78
C THR A 115 9.56 -2.99 5.75
N LYS A 116 9.91 -2.74 4.48
CA LYS A 116 9.93 -3.73 3.40
C LYS A 116 11.36 -4.20 3.13
N GLY A 117 11.50 -5.41 2.57
CA GLY A 117 12.81 -6.02 2.27
C GLY A 117 13.37 -6.91 3.38
N ILE A 118 12.57 -7.18 4.41
CA ILE A 118 12.92 -7.89 5.65
C ILE A 118 13.16 -9.41 5.50
N GLY A 119 13.21 -9.94 4.27
CA GLY A 119 13.37 -11.36 3.98
C GLY A 119 12.07 -12.18 4.05
N TYR A 120 10.94 -11.63 4.49
CA TYR A 120 9.71 -12.42 4.63
C TYR A 120 9.07 -12.79 3.28
N MET A 121 8.81 -14.08 3.09
CA MET A 121 8.27 -14.61 1.83
C MET A 121 6.82 -15.08 1.98
N LYS A 122 6.06 -15.09 0.87
CA LYS A 122 4.70 -15.67 0.78
C LYS A 122 4.64 -17.13 1.29
N PRO A 123 5.60 -18.02 0.96
CA PRO A 123 5.81 -19.29 1.65
C PRO A 123 5.77 -19.21 3.18
N THR A 124 6.52 -18.26 3.74
CA THR A 124 6.64 -18.08 5.18
C THR A 124 5.29 -17.76 5.77
N ALA A 125 4.50 -16.87 5.15
CA ALA A 125 3.12 -16.59 5.54
C ALA A 125 2.23 -17.83 5.69
N LYS A 126 2.50 -18.90 4.93
CA LYS A 126 1.74 -20.16 4.93
C LYS A 126 2.29 -21.23 5.89
N GLY A 127 3.12 -20.84 6.87
CA GLY A 127 3.64 -21.74 7.90
C GLY A 127 4.95 -22.44 7.56
N LEU A 128 5.57 -22.12 6.41
CA LEU A 128 6.88 -22.66 6.04
C LEU A 128 8.00 -21.80 6.65
N ASN A 129 9.17 -22.38 6.90
CA ASN A 129 10.31 -21.65 7.44
C ASN A 129 11.26 -21.21 6.31
N ILE A 130 11.61 -19.91 6.29
CA ILE A 130 12.53 -19.31 5.31
C ILE A 130 13.89 -20.01 5.24
N GLU A 131 14.39 -20.46 6.39
CA GLU A 131 15.70 -21.12 6.52
C GLU A 131 15.68 -22.55 5.96
N GLU A 132 14.52 -23.11 5.65
CA GLU A 132 14.45 -24.42 5.02
C GLU A 132 14.75 -24.35 3.51
N TYR A 133 14.82 -23.16 2.91
CA TYR A 133 15.03 -23.00 1.47
C TYR A 133 16.51 -22.81 1.13
N ASP A 134 16.97 -23.51 0.08
CA ASP A 134 18.37 -23.45 -0.39
C ASP A 134 18.67 -22.24 -1.28
N SER A 135 17.64 -21.58 -1.79
CA SER A 135 17.71 -20.36 -2.60
C SER A 135 16.46 -19.53 -2.38
N TRP A 136 16.51 -18.23 -2.65
CA TRP A 136 15.35 -17.33 -2.64
C TRP A 136 15.04 -16.79 -4.03
N THR A 137 15.74 -17.28 -5.05
CA THR A 137 15.58 -16.83 -6.43
C THR A 137 14.61 -17.73 -7.18
N VAL A 138 13.64 -17.14 -7.87
CA VAL A 138 12.70 -17.84 -8.76
C VAL A 138 12.79 -17.25 -10.17
N LYS A 139 12.47 -18.05 -11.19
CA LYS A 139 12.32 -17.53 -12.56
C LYS A 139 11.09 -16.64 -12.61
N ASP A 140 11.25 -15.43 -13.14
CA ASP A 140 10.14 -14.54 -13.43
C ASP A 140 9.36 -15.06 -14.63
N LYS A 141 8.13 -15.51 -14.39
CA LYS A 141 7.25 -16.05 -15.43
C LYS A 141 6.44 -14.99 -16.15
N GLU A 142 6.23 -13.85 -15.50
CA GLU A 142 5.43 -12.75 -16.03
C GLU A 142 6.29 -11.80 -16.88
N GLY A 143 7.62 -11.93 -16.82
CA GLY A 143 8.56 -11.12 -17.60
C GLY A 143 8.58 -9.65 -17.15
N VAL A 144 8.11 -9.39 -15.93
CA VAL A 144 7.99 -8.04 -15.35
C VAL A 144 9.37 -7.51 -14.93
N ASN A 145 10.27 -8.39 -14.52
CA ASN A 145 11.68 -8.09 -14.37
C ASN A 145 12.37 -8.39 -15.70
N ASP A 146 13.06 -7.39 -16.24
CA ASP A 146 13.89 -7.45 -17.46
C ASP A 146 14.91 -8.59 -17.48
N GLN A 147 15.09 -9.25 -16.34
CA GLN A 147 16.17 -10.17 -16.05
C GLN A 147 15.70 -11.63 -15.98
N GLY A 148 14.39 -11.90 -16.06
CA GLY A 148 13.83 -13.26 -16.05
C GLY A 148 13.93 -14.00 -14.71
N TYR A 149 14.32 -13.31 -13.63
CA TYR A 149 14.41 -13.83 -12.27
C TYR A 149 13.94 -12.79 -11.25
N LYS A 150 13.39 -13.28 -10.13
CA LYS A 150 12.90 -12.50 -8.99
C LYS A 150 13.51 -13.06 -7.70
N VAL A 151 13.93 -12.20 -6.79
CA VAL A 151 14.41 -12.60 -5.46
C VAL A 151 13.30 -12.34 -4.46
N LEU A 152 12.83 -13.40 -3.79
CA LEU A 152 11.68 -13.32 -2.89
C LEU A 152 12.07 -12.71 -1.54
N GLY A 153 11.18 -11.89 -0.97
CA GLY A 153 11.34 -11.32 0.36
C GLY A 153 12.32 -10.15 0.47
N LEU A 154 13.09 -9.86 -0.58
CA LEU A 154 14.05 -8.76 -0.66
C LEU A 154 13.59 -7.69 -1.66
N ILE A 155 14.04 -6.46 -1.46
CA ILE A 155 13.89 -5.36 -2.42
C ILE A 155 15.24 -5.14 -3.11
N SER A 156 15.23 -4.94 -4.42
CA SER A 156 16.44 -4.58 -5.16
C SER A 156 16.75 -3.08 -5.06
N LYS A 157 18.03 -2.71 -5.23
CA LYS A 157 18.43 -1.32 -5.41
C LYS A 157 17.61 -0.59 -6.48
N GLU A 158 17.34 -1.24 -7.60
CA GLU A 158 16.53 -0.67 -8.70
C GLU A 158 15.09 -0.36 -8.25
N GLU A 159 14.44 -1.27 -7.52
CA GLU A 159 13.10 -1.01 -6.95
C GLU A 159 13.12 0.08 -5.87
N ALA A 160 14.19 0.15 -5.05
CA ALA A 160 14.31 1.13 -3.98
C ALA A 160 14.66 2.54 -4.50
N GLU A 161 15.59 2.62 -5.46
CA GLU A 161 16.17 3.88 -5.95
C GLU A 161 15.54 4.38 -7.25
N GLY A 162 14.87 3.52 -8.03
CA GLY A 162 14.38 3.73 -9.40
C GLY A 162 13.34 4.85 -9.62
N GLY A 163 13.24 5.79 -8.69
CA GLY A 163 12.47 7.02 -8.84
C GLY A 163 12.61 7.98 -7.65
N THR A 164 13.71 7.93 -6.89
CA THR A 164 13.90 8.77 -5.69
C THR A 164 12.69 8.73 -4.73
N LEU A 165 12.32 7.52 -4.26
CA LEU A 165 11.06 7.30 -3.51
C LEU A 165 10.87 8.26 -2.31
N ILE A 166 11.95 8.61 -1.61
CA ILE A 166 11.93 9.58 -0.51
C ILE A 166 11.44 10.94 -1.03
N GLU A 167 12.13 11.54 -1.99
CA GLU A 167 11.76 12.84 -2.56
C GLU A 167 10.39 12.82 -3.23
N LYS A 168 10.05 11.70 -3.89
CA LYS A 168 8.75 11.53 -4.53
C LYS A 168 7.63 11.55 -3.50
N SER A 169 7.75 10.78 -2.42
CA SER A 169 6.75 10.75 -1.36
C SER A 169 6.59 12.09 -0.64
N GLU A 170 7.70 12.77 -0.36
CA GLU A 170 7.70 14.12 0.22
C GLU A 170 7.06 15.15 -0.73
N LYS A 171 7.38 15.09 -2.02
CA LYS A 171 6.77 15.96 -3.03
C LYS A 171 5.27 15.73 -3.14
N LEU A 172 4.80 14.49 -3.11
CA LEU A 172 3.37 14.18 -3.16
C LEU A 172 2.64 14.73 -1.93
N LEU A 173 3.21 14.59 -0.74
CA LEU A 173 2.69 15.21 0.49
C LEU A 173 2.67 16.74 0.40
N ALA A 174 3.74 17.36 -0.12
CA ALA A 174 3.79 18.81 -0.34
C ALA A 174 2.76 19.30 -1.35
N LEU A 175 2.33 18.45 -2.28
CA LEU A 175 1.22 18.73 -3.21
C LEU A 175 -0.16 18.50 -2.58
N GLY A 176 -0.21 18.10 -1.30
CA GLY A 176 -1.41 17.87 -0.51
C GLY A 176 -1.92 16.43 -0.55
N LEU A 177 -1.29 15.52 -1.31
CA LEU A 177 -1.76 14.15 -1.45
C LEU A 177 -1.59 13.42 -0.12
N ARG A 178 -2.67 12.85 0.41
CA ARG A 178 -2.62 12.05 1.63
C ARG A 178 -2.05 10.67 1.33
N THR A 179 -0.79 10.47 1.69
CA THR A 179 -0.01 9.30 1.27
C THR A 179 1.05 8.88 2.30
N GLU A 180 1.68 7.72 2.09
CA GLU A 180 2.83 7.27 2.89
C GLU A 180 4.08 8.14 2.63
N LEU A 181 4.94 8.27 3.64
CA LEU A 181 6.25 8.92 3.51
C LEU A 181 7.35 7.88 3.58
N TYR A 182 8.36 7.95 2.73
CA TYR A 182 9.56 7.14 2.88
C TYR A 182 10.55 7.85 3.82
N TRP A 183 10.94 7.19 4.91
CA TRP A 183 11.85 7.75 5.92
C TRP A 183 13.31 7.43 5.62
N GLY A 184 13.61 6.20 5.20
CA GLY A 184 14.99 5.79 4.97
C GLY A 184 15.15 4.53 4.14
N MET A 185 16.34 4.38 3.58
CA MET A 185 16.78 3.24 2.79
C MET A 185 18.10 2.71 3.33
N ALA A 186 18.18 1.41 3.54
CA ALA A 186 19.35 0.70 4.01
C ALA A 186 19.84 -0.26 2.93
N GLU A 187 21.10 -0.14 2.52
CA GLU A 187 21.78 -1.17 1.73
C GLU A 187 22.26 -2.27 2.68
N LEU A 188 21.81 -3.50 2.42
CA LEU A 188 22.17 -4.66 3.24
C LEU A 188 23.54 -5.20 2.81
N LYS A 189 24.45 -5.35 3.77
CA LYS A 189 25.78 -5.96 3.58
C LYS A 189 25.80 -7.43 3.99
N ARG A 190 25.09 -7.74 5.08
CA ARG A 190 25.03 -9.09 5.67
C ARG A 190 23.61 -9.39 6.11
N ILE A 191 23.15 -10.60 5.83
CA ILE A 191 21.83 -11.07 6.25
C ILE A 191 21.89 -12.49 6.81
N PRO A 192 21.00 -12.84 7.77
CA PRO A 192 20.86 -14.21 8.25
C PRO A 192 20.47 -15.18 7.14
N PHE A 193 21.20 -16.29 7.04
CA PHE A 193 20.81 -17.43 6.23
C PHE A 193 21.16 -18.72 6.98
N LYS A 194 20.14 -19.54 7.28
CA LYS A 194 20.28 -20.84 7.95
C LYS A 194 21.12 -20.80 9.24
N GLY A 195 20.80 -19.86 10.14
CA GLY A 195 21.48 -19.75 11.43
C GLY A 195 22.87 -19.13 11.39
N LYS A 196 23.27 -18.54 10.26
CA LYS A 196 24.53 -17.82 10.15
C LYS A 196 24.35 -16.47 9.45
N MET A 197 25.02 -15.44 9.97
CA MET A 197 25.18 -14.18 9.23
C MET A 197 26.10 -14.40 8.04
N MET A 198 25.61 -14.07 6.85
CA MET A 198 26.33 -14.21 5.59
C MET A 198 26.38 -12.87 4.87
N THR A 199 27.49 -12.57 4.22
CA THR A 199 27.61 -11.40 3.35
C THR A 199 26.78 -11.59 2.08
N VAL A 200 26.35 -10.49 1.47
CA VAL A 200 25.66 -10.50 0.18
C VAL A 200 26.51 -11.18 -0.90
N ASP A 201 27.83 -10.99 -0.88
CA ASP A 201 28.75 -11.64 -1.83
C ASP A 201 28.78 -13.16 -1.66
N GLU A 202 28.87 -13.67 -0.43
CA GLU A 202 28.80 -15.12 -0.17
C GLU A 202 27.45 -15.71 -0.60
N LEU A 203 26.34 -15.00 -0.40
CA LEU A 203 25.00 -15.44 -0.82
C LEU A 203 24.89 -15.47 -2.35
N ARG A 204 25.53 -14.51 -3.04
CA ARG A 204 25.60 -14.42 -4.50
C ARG A 204 26.41 -15.58 -5.08
N GLU A 205 27.59 -15.86 -4.53
CA GLU A 205 28.45 -16.97 -4.94
C GLU A 205 27.74 -18.33 -4.80
N LYS A 206 26.95 -18.49 -3.73
CA LYS A 206 26.13 -19.68 -3.49
C LYS A 206 24.81 -19.70 -4.26
N LYS A 207 24.50 -18.67 -5.06
CA LYS A 207 23.26 -18.54 -5.86
C LYS A 207 21.99 -18.61 -5.01
N ILE A 208 22.08 -18.15 -3.77
CA ILE A 208 20.92 -18.00 -2.88
C ILE A 208 20.09 -16.80 -3.35
N ILE A 209 20.77 -15.68 -3.59
CA ILE A 209 20.24 -14.49 -4.26
C ILE A 209 20.71 -14.43 -5.72
N SER A 210 20.22 -13.43 -6.47
CA SER A 210 20.59 -13.23 -7.87
C SER A 210 22.12 -13.17 -8.04
N PRO A 211 22.72 -13.95 -8.97
CA PRO A 211 24.17 -13.95 -9.21
C PRO A 211 24.69 -12.66 -9.87
N ARG A 212 23.79 -11.74 -10.20
CA ARG A 212 24.11 -10.48 -10.85
C ARG A 212 24.91 -9.56 -9.92
N LYS A 213 25.94 -8.92 -10.48
CA LYS A 213 26.81 -7.99 -9.74
C LYS A 213 26.08 -6.72 -9.31
N ASP A 214 25.08 -6.29 -10.07
CA ASP A 214 24.28 -5.09 -9.84
C ASP A 214 23.05 -5.34 -8.96
N TYR A 215 22.74 -6.61 -8.63
CA TYR A 215 21.74 -6.89 -7.62
C TYR A 215 22.32 -6.63 -6.22
N THR A 216 21.80 -5.59 -5.58
CA THR A 216 22.07 -5.26 -4.19
C THR A 216 20.74 -5.25 -3.41
N PRO A 217 20.63 -6.03 -2.32
CA PRO A 217 19.41 -6.08 -1.52
C PRO A 217 19.31 -4.88 -0.58
N TYR A 218 18.13 -4.28 -0.53
CA TYR A 218 17.83 -3.08 0.25
C TYR A 218 16.66 -3.37 1.22
N GLU A 219 16.67 -2.68 2.35
CA GLU A 219 15.49 -2.47 3.19
C GLU A 219 15.01 -1.03 3.05
N VAL A 220 13.70 -0.86 3.07
CA VAL A 220 13.09 0.47 2.92
C VAL A 220 12.06 0.68 4.01
N VAL A 221 12.23 1.78 4.76
CA VAL A 221 11.40 2.16 5.90
C VAL A 221 10.47 3.29 5.49
N ARG A 222 9.16 3.07 5.68
CA ARG A 222 8.11 4.03 5.37
C ARG A 222 7.22 4.31 6.58
N LEU A 223 6.67 5.51 6.63
CA LEU A 223 5.76 6.02 7.63
C LEU A 223 4.36 6.08 7.04
N LEU A 224 3.38 5.60 7.81
CA LEU A 224 1.96 5.69 7.50
C LEU A 224 1.21 6.10 8.76
N LYS A 225 0.00 6.63 8.62
CA LYS A 225 -0.92 6.73 9.77
C LYS A 225 -1.36 5.34 10.20
N MET A 226 -1.59 4.45 9.24
CA MET A 226 -1.73 3.02 9.47
C MET A 226 -1.49 2.23 8.20
N ASN A 227 -0.99 1.00 8.33
CA ASN A 227 -0.75 0.16 7.16
C ASN A 227 -1.99 -0.65 6.75
N ASN A 228 -2.93 -0.99 7.65
CA ASN A 228 -4.06 -1.87 7.28
C ASN A 228 -4.94 -1.26 6.18
N ARG A 229 -5.29 -2.10 5.18
CA ARG A 229 -6.00 -1.68 3.96
C ARG A 229 -7.49 -1.96 3.99
N ILE A 230 -8.23 -1.27 3.12
CA ILE A 230 -9.67 -1.54 2.90
C ILE A 230 -9.90 -3.01 2.54
N ALA A 231 -9.04 -3.58 1.69
CA ALA A 231 -9.13 -4.98 1.28
C ALA A 231 -9.13 -5.95 2.48
N GLU A 232 -8.32 -5.67 3.51
CA GLU A 232 -8.18 -6.51 4.70
C GLU A 232 -9.46 -6.53 5.53
N ALA A 233 -10.04 -5.36 5.76
CA ALA A 233 -11.31 -5.25 6.47
C ALA A 233 -12.42 -6.00 5.73
N ASN A 234 -12.41 -6.00 4.40
CA ASN A 234 -13.42 -6.74 3.64
C ASN A 234 -13.21 -8.27 3.66
N GLN A 235 -11.96 -8.73 3.59
CA GLN A 235 -11.60 -10.16 3.50
C GLN A 235 -11.51 -10.87 4.86
N SER A 236 -11.12 -10.17 5.93
CA SER A 236 -11.06 -10.77 7.27
C SER A 236 -12.42 -10.77 7.95
N GLU A 237 -12.89 -11.92 8.41
CA GLU A 237 -14.11 -12.01 9.24
C GLU A 237 -13.82 -11.76 10.72
N GLN A 238 -12.77 -12.39 11.24
CA GLN A 238 -12.42 -12.36 12.66
C GLN A 238 -11.85 -11.00 13.11
N ARG A 239 -11.01 -10.36 12.27
CA ARG A 239 -10.29 -9.12 12.65
C ARG A 239 -11.00 -7.85 12.21
N ARG A 240 -12.11 -7.95 11.48
CA ARG A 240 -12.75 -6.79 10.85
C ARG A 240 -13.04 -5.65 11.82
N LEU A 241 -13.66 -5.98 12.95
CA LEU A 241 -14.04 -5.01 13.97
C LEU A 241 -12.82 -4.39 14.66
N GLU A 242 -11.78 -5.20 14.88
CA GLU A 242 -10.49 -4.75 15.41
C GLU A 242 -9.82 -3.74 14.44
N LEU A 243 -9.82 -4.03 13.14
CA LEU A 243 -9.27 -3.15 12.11
C LEU A 243 -9.98 -1.78 12.08
N PHE A 244 -11.31 -1.78 12.18
CA PHE A 244 -12.06 -0.52 12.29
C PHE A 244 -11.77 0.22 13.60
N ARG A 245 -11.64 -0.49 14.72
CA ARG A 245 -11.24 0.13 16.00
C ARG A 245 -9.87 0.80 15.87
N LYS A 246 -8.87 0.12 15.33
CA LYS A 246 -7.54 0.71 15.05
C LYS A 246 -7.65 1.96 14.17
N ALA A 247 -8.48 1.92 13.12
CA ALA A 247 -8.71 3.06 12.24
C ALA A 247 -9.34 4.26 12.97
N PHE A 248 -10.28 4.01 13.89
CA PHE A 248 -10.92 5.06 14.68
C PHE A 248 -9.92 5.68 15.67
N ASP A 249 -9.10 4.86 16.32
CA ASP A 249 -8.05 5.33 17.24
C ASP A 249 -7.05 6.23 16.52
N VAL A 250 -6.59 5.83 15.33
CA VAL A 250 -5.71 6.62 14.46
C VAL A 250 -6.36 7.93 14.03
N PHE A 251 -7.65 7.90 13.68
CA PHE A 251 -8.39 9.10 13.31
C PHE A 251 -8.53 10.09 14.47
N ASN A 252 -8.88 9.59 15.65
CA ASN A 252 -9.01 10.39 16.85
C ASN A 252 -7.67 10.97 17.28
N GLN A 253 -6.58 10.21 17.13
CA GLN A 253 -5.23 10.69 17.36
C GLN A 253 -4.86 11.82 16.38
N GLU A 254 -5.10 11.63 15.08
CA GLU A 254 -4.90 12.67 14.07
C GLU A 254 -5.72 13.93 14.36
N THR A 255 -6.95 13.77 14.81
CA THR A 255 -7.83 14.88 15.19
C THR A 255 -7.23 15.70 16.33
N ARG A 256 -6.65 15.04 17.34
CA ARG A 256 -5.97 15.72 18.45
C ARG A 256 -4.69 16.39 18.00
N ASP A 257 -3.82 15.71 17.26
CA ASP A 257 -2.51 16.24 16.88
C ASP A 257 -2.59 17.40 15.87
N LYS A 258 -3.68 17.45 15.10
CA LYS A 258 -3.98 18.54 14.14
C LYS A 258 -4.97 19.58 14.68
N ASP A 259 -5.36 19.49 15.95
CA ASP A 259 -6.36 20.38 16.59
C ASP A 259 -7.66 20.53 15.77
N LEU A 260 -8.12 19.43 15.16
CA LEU A 260 -9.33 19.43 14.34
C LEU A 260 -10.58 19.45 15.22
N LEU A 261 -11.56 20.28 14.87
CA LEU A 261 -12.86 20.35 15.56
C LEU A 261 -13.80 19.22 15.12
N LEU A 262 -13.31 17.97 15.13
CA LEU A 262 -14.08 16.78 14.81
C LEU A 262 -14.46 16.05 16.11
N PRO A 263 -15.73 15.60 16.26
CA PRO A 263 -16.10 14.79 17.40
C PRO A 263 -15.33 13.47 17.40
N GLU A 264 -14.99 13.00 18.60
CA GLU A 264 -14.37 11.68 18.77
C GLU A 264 -15.26 10.58 18.19
N ILE A 265 -14.64 9.72 17.39
CA ILE A 265 -15.26 8.56 16.76
C ILE A 265 -15.24 7.40 17.76
N MET A 266 -16.40 6.79 18.00
CA MET A 266 -16.58 5.74 18.99
C MET A 266 -17.31 4.55 18.39
N LEU A 267 -16.78 3.36 18.66
CA LEU A 267 -17.39 2.11 18.25
C LEU A 267 -18.67 1.83 19.06
N GLY A 268 -19.76 1.45 18.39
CA GLY A 268 -21.05 1.16 19.01
C GLY A 268 -21.99 2.37 19.14
N ASP A 269 -21.55 3.56 18.72
CA ASP A 269 -22.41 4.74 18.55
C ASP A 269 -22.60 5.03 17.06
N PRO A 270 -23.77 4.72 16.47
CA PRO A 270 -24.01 4.89 15.04
C PRO A 270 -23.74 6.31 14.54
N ALA A 271 -24.05 7.34 15.33
CA ALA A 271 -23.82 8.73 14.91
C ALA A 271 -22.33 9.06 14.82
N LYS A 272 -21.51 8.43 15.68
CA LYS A 272 -20.05 8.59 15.68
C LYS A 272 -19.39 7.74 14.61
N GLU A 273 -19.86 6.51 14.39
CA GLU A 273 -19.41 5.64 13.30
C GLU A 273 -19.59 6.32 11.93
N GLN A 274 -20.73 6.98 11.71
CA GLN A 274 -20.99 7.74 10.49
C GLN A 274 -19.96 8.86 10.23
N ILE A 275 -19.35 9.44 11.27
CA ILE A 275 -18.30 10.48 11.12
C ILE A 275 -17.09 9.89 10.41
N TYR A 276 -16.68 8.67 10.76
CA TYR A 276 -15.58 7.98 10.10
C TYR A 276 -15.82 7.84 8.61
N PHE A 277 -16.98 7.32 8.20
CA PHE A 277 -17.28 7.11 6.78
C PHE A 277 -17.37 8.43 6.02
N LYS A 278 -17.98 9.47 6.60
CA LYS A 278 -18.04 10.80 5.98
C LYS A 278 -16.65 11.37 5.76
N GLU A 279 -15.79 11.36 6.77
CA GLU A 279 -14.44 11.90 6.62
C GLU A 279 -13.57 11.03 5.70
N PHE A 280 -13.76 9.70 5.70
CA PHE A 280 -13.07 8.82 4.75
C PHE A 280 -13.43 9.17 3.30
N PHE A 281 -14.73 9.35 3.01
CA PHE A 281 -15.21 9.76 1.68
C PHE A 281 -14.65 11.12 1.28
N LYS A 282 -14.68 12.10 2.19
CA LYS A 282 -14.08 13.42 1.98
C LYS A 282 -12.59 13.32 1.61
N ARG A 283 -11.78 12.63 2.43
CA ARG A 283 -10.32 12.51 2.21
C ARG A 283 -9.98 11.80 0.89
N MET A 284 -10.74 10.77 0.53
CA MET A 284 -10.54 10.10 -0.76
C MET A 284 -10.94 10.96 -1.95
N ALA A 285 -11.96 11.82 -1.79
CA ALA A 285 -12.35 12.79 -2.81
C ALA A 285 -11.25 13.84 -3.03
N GLU A 286 -10.70 14.38 -1.95
CA GLU A 286 -9.57 15.32 -1.98
C GLU A 286 -8.35 14.68 -2.68
N ASN A 287 -8.00 13.44 -2.33
CA ASN A 287 -6.92 12.70 -2.98
C ASN A 287 -7.13 12.55 -4.50
N MET A 288 -8.35 12.22 -4.94
CA MET A 288 -8.66 12.09 -6.36
C MET A 288 -8.54 13.44 -7.09
N ALA A 289 -9.02 14.52 -6.48
CA ALA A 289 -8.87 15.87 -7.02
C ALA A 289 -7.40 16.30 -7.12
N ILE A 290 -6.58 15.96 -6.11
CA ILE A 290 -5.14 16.25 -6.11
C ILE A 290 -4.43 15.52 -7.23
N LEU A 291 -4.67 14.21 -7.41
CA LEU A 291 -4.09 13.43 -8.52
C LEU A 291 -4.38 14.07 -9.89
N LEU A 292 -5.62 14.53 -10.10
CA LEU A 292 -6.01 15.26 -11.31
C LEU A 292 -5.28 16.61 -11.46
N ASN A 293 -5.20 17.38 -10.37
CA ASN A 293 -4.51 18.68 -10.36
C ASN A 293 -3.03 18.53 -10.74
N ILE A 294 -2.38 17.46 -10.29
CA ILE A 294 -0.95 17.22 -10.53
C ILE A 294 -0.69 16.40 -11.80
N GLY A 295 -1.73 15.88 -12.46
CA GLY A 295 -1.62 15.07 -13.69
C GLY A 295 -0.91 13.73 -13.47
N HIS A 296 -1.11 13.12 -12.31
CA HIS A 296 -0.55 11.81 -11.97
C HIS A 296 -1.65 10.76 -11.88
N ASP A 297 -1.29 9.52 -12.20
CA ASP A 297 -2.10 8.34 -11.92
C ASP A 297 -1.26 7.27 -11.21
N HIS A 298 -1.92 6.37 -10.49
CA HIS A 298 -1.28 5.38 -9.63
C HIS A 298 -0.92 4.08 -10.37
N GLY A 299 -1.54 3.80 -11.51
CA GLY A 299 -1.51 2.48 -12.15
C GLY A 299 -2.19 1.34 -11.36
N TYR A 300 -2.29 1.42 -10.03
CA TYR A 300 -2.78 0.33 -9.16
C TYR A 300 -3.59 0.82 -7.93
N LEU A 301 -4.43 1.86 -8.06
CA LEU A 301 -5.23 2.43 -6.95
C LEU A 301 -6.40 1.56 -6.45
N HIS A 302 -6.24 0.24 -6.39
CA HIS A 302 -7.27 -0.66 -5.85
C HIS A 302 -7.29 -0.66 -4.31
N SER A 303 -8.31 -1.29 -3.71
CA SER A 303 -8.57 -1.28 -2.25
C SER A 303 -7.45 -1.85 -1.35
N ALA A 304 -6.42 -2.49 -1.93
CA ALA A 304 -5.25 -2.94 -1.16
C ALA A 304 -4.10 -1.90 -1.14
N ASN A 305 -4.25 -0.80 -1.88
CA ASN A 305 -3.35 0.36 -1.87
C ASN A 305 -3.98 1.58 -1.18
N VAL A 306 -5.13 1.41 -0.54
CA VAL A 306 -5.77 2.44 0.27
C VAL A 306 -5.83 1.97 1.72
N SER A 307 -5.21 2.72 2.64
CA SER A 307 -5.28 2.42 4.07
C SER A 307 -6.67 2.72 4.64
N LEU A 308 -6.99 2.15 5.80
CA LEU A 308 -8.17 2.50 6.58
C LEU A 308 -8.07 3.93 7.17
N ALA A 309 -6.92 4.61 7.05
CA ALA A 309 -6.78 6.04 7.31
C ALA A 309 -6.99 6.92 6.06
N ALA A 310 -7.48 6.37 4.95
CA ALA A 310 -7.64 7.06 3.66
C ALA A 310 -6.31 7.56 3.04
N GLU A 311 -5.20 6.88 3.31
CA GLU A 311 -3.92 7.15 2.66
C GLU A 311 -3.74 6.28 1.42
N ILE A 312 -3.26 6.88 0.34
CA ILE A 312 -2.76 6.15 -0.83
C ILE A 312 -1.36 5.61 -0.51
N ALA A 313 -1.09 4.33 -0.78
CA ALA A 313 0.20 3.70 -0.56
C ALA A 313 0.71 2.94 -1.77
N ASP A 314 1.97 2.51 -1.71
CA ASP A 314 2.77 2.07 -2.86
C ASP A 314 3.02 3.21 -3.86
N VAL A 315 3.45 4.38 -3.35
CA VAL A 315 3.67 5.59 -4.18
C VAL A 315 4.72 5.44 -5.28
N GLY A 316 5.54 4.38 -5.21
CA GLY A 316 6.43 3.99 -6.32
C GLY A 316 5.67 3.85 -7.64
N THR A 317 4.42 3.42 -7.60
CA THR A 317 3.58 3.22 -8.79
C THR A 317 2.87 4.48 -9.29
N ILE A 318 2.88 5.58 -8.52
CA ILE A 318 2.32 6.86 -8.96
C ILE A 318 3.23 7.49 -9.98
N SER A 319 2.81 7.67 -11.22
CA SER A 319 3.65 8.24 -12.26
C SER A 319 3.08 9.59 -12.73
N PRO A 320 3.95 10.58 -13.02
CA PRO A 320 3.51 11.68 -13.86
C PRO A 320 3.18 11.11 -15.23
N TRP A 321 2.16 11.65 -15.85
CA TRP A 321 1.94 11.32 -17.24
C TRP A 321 3.11 11.74 -18.14
N GLN A 322 3.50 10.85 -19.05
CA GLN A 322 4.49 11.11 -20.09
C GLN A 322 3.85 10.88 -21.46
N GLU A 323 3.98 11.85 -22.38
CA GLU A 323 3.39 11.78 -23.73
C GLU A 323 4.04 10.70 -24.61
N GLU A 324 5.28 10.32 -24.33
CA GLU A 324 6.13 9.60 -25.29
C GLU A 324 6.21 8.08 -25.03
N GLU A 325 5.83 7.59 -23.85
CA GLU A 325 6.15 6.21 -23.43
C GLU A 325 4.99 5.20 -23.49
N ASP A 326 3.72 5.61 -23.54
CA ASP A 326 2.58 4.67 -23.49
C ASP A 326 1.51 4.93 -24.55
N LYS A 327 1.43 4.04 -25.56
CA LYS A 327 0.37 4.09 -26.59
C LYS A 327 -1.03 3.88 -25.99
N ASP A 328 -1.14 3.15 -24.88
CA ASP A 328 -2.42 2.91 -24.20
C ASP A 328 -2.86 4.11 -23.33
N ASN A 329 -1.93 4.98 -22.92
CA ASN A 329 -2.21 6.20 -22.14
C ASN A 329 -2.56 7.43 -23.00
N LEU A 330 -2.52 7.31 -24.33
CA LEU A 330 -2.96 8.37 -25.24
C LEU A 330 -4.50 8.44 -25.36
N ASN A 331 -5.22 7.39 -24.96
CA ASN A 331 -6.67 7.33 -25.08
C ASN A 331 -7.34 8.31 -24.12
N LYS A 332 -8.09 9.26 -24.70
CA LYS A 332 -8.93 10.22 -23.99
C LYS A 332 -10.40 9.97 -24.35
N TYR A 333 -11.26 10.00 -23.34
CA TYR A 333 -12.70 9.87 -23.46
C TYR A 333 -13.34 11.14 -22.95
N SER A 334 -13.97 11.90 -23.85
CA SER A 334 -14.47 13.24 -23.55
C SER A 334 -13.41 14.13 -22.92
N GLU A 335 -12.20 14.12 -23.49
CA GLU A 335 -11.03 14.89 -23.02
C GLU A 335 -10.52 14.51 -21.61
N VAL A 336 -10.92 13.36 -21.08
CA VAL A 336 -10.40 12.78 -19.83
C VAL A 336 -9.62 11.51 -20.14
N ARG A 337 -8.44 11.39 -19.53
CA ARG A 337 -7.52 10.28 -19.81
C ARG A 337 -8.02 8.97 -19.24
N ARG A 338 -7.77 7.89 -19.96
CA ARG A 338 -8.12 6.52 -19.56
C ARG A 338 -7.57 6.13 -18.18
N SER A 339 -6.31 6.48 -17.88
CA SER A 339 -5.68 6.17 -16.59
C SER A 339 -6.34 6.90 -15.42
N HIS A 340 -6.74 8.17 -15.61
CA HIS A 340 -7.53 8.89 -14.59
C HIS A 340 -8.91 8.26 -14.39
N LEU A 341 -9.59 7.84 -15.47
CA LEU A 341 -10.90 7.16 -15.36
C LEU A 341 -10.78 5.84 -14.61
N LYS A 342 -9.72 5.07 -14.87
CA LYS A 342 -9.37 3.87 -14.10
C LYS A 342 -9.25 4.18 -12.62
N ASP A 343 -8.46 5.20 -12.25
CA ASP A 343 -8.25 5.55 -10.84
C ASP A 343 -9.54 6.06 -10.17
N MET A 344 -10.37 6.85 -10.86
CA MET A 344 -11.71 7.24 -10.39
C MET A 344 -12.58 6.01 -10.09
N ARG A 345 -12.60 5.03 -11.01
CA ARG A 345 -13.32 3.76 -10.81
C ARG A 345 -12.78 2.99 -9.61
N ASP A 346 -11.46 2.86 -9.51
CA ASP A 346 -10.83 2.07 -8.46
C ASP A 346 -11.03 2.71 -7.07
N VAL A 347 -11.02 4.05 -6.97
CA VAL A 347 -11.43 4.79 -5.75
C VAL A 347 -12.88 4.46 -5.38
N CYS A 348 -13.81 4.56 -6.33
CA CYS A 348 -15.21 4.20 -6.09
C CYS A 348 -15.37 2.74 -5.66
N TYR A 349 -14.59 1.81 -6.23
CA TYR A 349 -14.59 0.42 -5.75
C TYR A 349 -14.03 0.29 -4.34
N GLY A 350 -12.95 0.98 -4.01
CA GLY A 350 -12.42 1.06 -2.64
C GLY A 350 -13.50 1.51 -1.65
N LEU A 351 -14.20 2.60 -1.96
CA LEU A 351 -15.29 3.13 -1.14
C LEU A 351 -16.48 2.15 -1.00
N LYS A 352 -16.87 1.48 -2.10
CA LYS A 352 -17.91 0.42 -2.08
C LYS A 352 -17.51 -0.73 -1.17
N ILE A 353 -16.24 -1.16 -1.25
CA ILE A 353 -15.68 -2.24 -0.43
C ILE A 353 -15.62 -1.81 1.04
N LEU A 354 -15.27 -0.56 1.33
CA LEU A 354 -15.26 -0.01 2.69
C LEU A 354 -16.66 -0.03 3.32
N ILE A 355 -17.69 0.44 2.61
CA ILE A 355 -19.10 0.39 3.08
C ILE A 355 -19.49 -1.07 3.38
N LYS A 356 -19.15 -1.98 2.47
CA LYS A 356 -19.45 -3.41 2.62
C LYS A 356 -18.74 -4.01 3.83
N ALA A 357 -17.47 -3.67 4.05
CA ALA A 357 -16.72 -4.09 5.24
C ALA A 357 -17.36 -3.51 6.51
N GLY A 358 -17.70 -2.23 6.55
CA GLY A 358 -18.36 -1.58 7.68
C GLY A 358 -19.67 -2.27 8.05
N LYS A 359 -20.54 -2.49 7.07
CA LYS A 359 -21.81 -3.22 7.27
C LYS A 359 -21.58 -4.64 7.82
N ARG A 360 -20.58 -5.35 7.31
CA ARG A 360 -20.23 -6.70 7.81
C ARG A 360 -19.57 -6.68 9.20
N ALA A 361 -19.10 -5.54 9.66
CA ALA A 361 -18.62 -5.34 11.03
C ALA A 361 -19.74 -4.90 11.99
N GLY A 362 -20.96 -4.67 11.49
CA GLY A 362 -22.06 -4.14 12.28
C GLY A 362 -22.04 -2.63 12.45
N LEU A 363 -21.25 -1.90 11.64
CA LEU A 363 -21.13 -0.44 11.71
C LEU A 363 -22.17 0.25 10.84
N ASP A 364 -22.57 1.45 11.26
CA ASP A 364 -23.43 2.33 10.47
C ASP A 364 -22.60 3.29 9.60
N SER A 365 -22.65 3.10 8.28
CA SER A 365 -22.01 3.99 7.30
C SER A 365 -22.82 5.26 7.02
N GLY A 366 -24.09 5.31 7.43
CA GLY A 366 -25.01 6.39 7.12
C GLY A 366 -25.60 6.31 5.70
N ASP A 367 -26.33 7.36 5.35
CA ASP A 367 -27.01 7.49 4.05
C ASP A 367 -26.01 7.73 2.91
N LYS A 368 -26.15 6.95 1.82
CA LYS A 368 -25.32 7.10 0.62
C LYS A 368 -25.45 8.47 -0.04
N ALA A 369 -26.61 9.13 0.03
CA ALA A 369 -26.80 10.47 -0.51
C ALA A 369 -25.99 11.52 0.27
N ILE A 370 -25.86 11.33 1.59
CA ILE A 370 -25.01 12.18 2.43
C ILE A 370 -23.53 11.91 2.11
N LEU A 371 -23.13 10.65 1.95
CA LEU A 371 -21.77 10.29 1.55
C LEU A 371 -21.41 10.85 0.16
N GLU A 372 -22.35 10.83 -0.78
CA GLU A 372 -22.21 11.43 -2.10
C GLU A 372 -21.99 12.95 -1.99
N GLN A 373 -22.84 13.64 -1.23
CA GLN A 373 -22.70 15.08 -1.00
C GLN A 373 -21.33 15.41 -0.41
N VAL A 374 -20.94 14.73 0.67
CA VAL A 374 -19.64 14.93 1.33
C VAL A 374 -18.48 14.68 0.36
N PHE A 375 -18.56 13.63 -0.47
CA PHE A 375 -17.54 13.34 -1.47
C PHE A 375 -17.41 14.49 -2.48
N PHE A 376 -18.51 14.94 -3.09
CA PHE A 376 -18.44 15.95 -4.14
C PHE A 376 -18.19 17.37 -3.64
N ASP A 377 -18.64 17.72 -2.43
CA ASP A 377 -18.29 18.99 -1.79
C ASP A 377 -16.76 19.06 -1.56
N ALA A 378 -16.15 17.95 -1.15
CA ALA A 378 -14.70 17.85 -0.94
C ALA A 378 -13.89 17.76 -2.25
N PHE A 379 -14.38 16.99 -3.23
CA PHE A 379 -13.74 16.91 -4.55
C PHE A 379 -13.68 18.30 -5.19
N ASN A 380 -14.80 19.02 -5.20
CA ASN A 380 -14.91 20.33 -5.83
C ASN A 380 -14.19 21.45 -5.07
N SER A 381 -13.97 21.31 -3.76
CA SER A 381 -13.20 22.29 -2.99
C SER A 381 -11.70 22.25 -3.28
N VAL A 382 -11.19 21.09 -3.74
CA VAL A 382 -9.77 20.87 -4.02
C VAL A 382 -9.44 20.89 -5.51
N LEU A 383 -10.38 20.50 -6.38
CA LEU A 383 -10.16 20.49 -7.82
C LEU A 383 -9.85 21.92 -8.32
N ASP A 384 -8.69 22.10 -8.95
CA ASP A 384 -8.26 23.37 -9.53
C ASP A 384 -8.36 23.26 -11.07
N PRO A 385 -9.39 23.88 -11.68
CA PRO A 385 -9.63 23.78 -13.11
C PRO A 385 -8.41 24.19 -13.95
N LYS A 386 -7.64 25.20 -13.51
CA LYS A 386 -6.48 25.68 -14.27
C LYS A 386 -5.35 24.65 -14.26
N LYS A 387 -5.12 23.99 -13.12
CA LYS A 387 -4.12 22.93 -13.02
C LYS A 387 -4.51 21.72 -13.86
N VAL A 388 -5.78 21.32 -13.82
CA VAL A 388 -6.30 20.19 -14.62
C VAL A 388 -6.23 20.48 -16.12
N GLU A 389 -6.58 21.70 -16.55
CA GLU A 389 -6.46 22.14 -17.95
C GLU A 389 -5.00 22.14 -18.42
N ALA A 390 -4.05 22.52 -17.55
CA ALA A 390 -2.62 22.44 -17.86
C ALA A 390 -2.16 20.99 -18.12
N GLN A 391 -2.88 19.99 -17.59
CA GLN A 391 -2.68 18.57 -17.90
C GLN A 391 -3.45 18.12 -19.16
N LYS A 392 -3.89 19.03 -20.04
CA LYS A 392 -4.67 18.71 -21.24
C LYS A 392 -5.90 17.82 -20.94
N THR A 393 -6.52 18.03 -19.78
CA THR A 393 -7.74 17.35 -19.31
C THR A 393 -8.84 18.39 -19.12
N ASN A 394 -10.06 18.10 -19.57
CA ASN A 394 -11.19 19.00 -19.34
C ASN A 394 -11.73 18.82 -17.91
N PRO A 395 -11.66 19.84 -17.03
CA PRO A 395 -12.05 19.70 -15.63
C PRO A 395 -13.55 19.42 -15.45
N LYS A 396 -14.41 20.00 -16.29
CA LYS A 396 -15.86 19.76 -16.24
C LYS A 396 -16.19 18.32 -16.62
N ASN A 397 -15.53 17.78 -17.65
CA ASN A 397 -15.74 16.39 -18.04
C ASN A 397 -15.16 15.43 -17.00
N ALA A 398 -14.03 15.77 -16.35
CA ALA A 398 -13.48 14.98 -15.25
C ALA A 398 -14.45 14.90 -14.06
N GLU A 399 -15.08 16.03 -13.68
CA GLU A 399 -16.12 16.04 -12.65
C GLU A 399 -17.35 15.19 -13.07
N LYS A 400 -17.83 15.35 -14.31
CA LYS A 400 -18.96 14.56 -14.84
C LYS A 400 -18.66 13.05 -14.80
N TRP A 401 -17.48 12.65 -15.25
CA TRP A 401 -17.03 11.25 -15.19
C TRP A 401 -17.02 10.73 -13.76
N MET A 402 -16.42 11.47 -12.83
CA MET A 402 -16.37 11.09 -11.41
C MET A 402 -17.79 10.89 -10.84
N ARG A 403 -18.74 11.80 -11.15
CA ARG A 403 -20.15 11.70 -10.75
C ARG A 403 -20.84 10.46 -11.32
N GLN A 404 -20.69 10.19 -12.61
CA GLN A 404 -21.33 9.03 -13.23
C GLN A 404 -20.75 7.71 -12.71
N ILE A 405 -19.43 7.62 -12.58
CA ILE A 405 -18.75 6.44 -12.01
C ILE A 405 -19.20 6.23 -10.56
N PHE A 406 -19.25 7.28 -9.74
CA PHE A 406 -19.73 7.20 -8.36
C PHE A 406 -21.18 6.73 -8.30
N ASN A 407 -22.08 7.31 -9.11
CA ASN A 407 -23.47 6.91 -9.18
C ASN A 407 -23.63 5.43 -9.56
N SER A 408 -22.94 4.98 -10.62
CA SER A 408 -22.97 3.57 -11.02
C SER A 408 -22.45 2.64 -9.92
N VAL A 409 -21.26 2.90 -9.38
CA VAL A 409 -20.58 1.98 -8.46
C VAL A 409 -21.16 2.01 -7.04
N ILE A 410 -21.42 3.20 -6.49
CA ILE A 410 -21.83 3.41 -5.09
C ILE A 410 -23.35 3.41 -4.95
N ILE A 411 -24.05 4.22 -5.75
CA ILE A 411 -25.50 4.42 -5.60
C ILE A 411 -26.25 3.22 -6.16
N LYS A 412 -26.07 2.93 -7.46
CA LYS A 412 -26.73 1.81 -8.16
C LYS A 412 -26.13 0.44 -7.81
N GLY A 413 -24.87 0.41 -7.39
CA GLY A 413 -24.19 -0.84 -7.00
C GLY A 413 -23.70 -1.66 -8.19
N GLU A 414 -23.58 -1.07 -9.37
CA GLU A 414 -23.10 -1.70 -10.61
C GLU A 414 -21.59 -1.99 -10.52
N ASN A 415 -21.12 -2.87 -11.42
CA ASN A 415 -19.71 -3.14 -11.60
C ASN A 415 -19.30 -2.70 -13.01
N LEU A 416 -18.47 -1.67 -13.08
CA LEU A 416 -17.79 -1.23 -14.29
C LEU A 416 -16.63 -2.20 -14.65
N PRO A 417 -16.62 -2.79 -15.85
CA PRO A 417 -15.57 -3.74 -16.28
C PRO A 417 -14.14 -3.22 -16.14
N SER A 418 -13.18 -4.15 -15.97
CA SER A 418 -11.75 -3.84 -15.88
C SER A 418 -11.21 -3.30 -17.19
N LEU A 419 -10.40 -2.23 -17.13
CA LEU A 419 -9.72 -1.66 -18.29
C LEU A 419 -8.45 -2.44 -18.66
N LEU A 420 -8.19 -3.59 -18.03
CA LEU A 420 -7.16 -4.52 -18.51
C LEU A 420 -7.64 -5.36 -19.70
N HIS A 421 -8.97 -5.52 -19.84
CA HIS A 421 -9.57 -6.43 -20.81
C HIS A 421 -10.78 -5.83 -21.56
N ASN A 422 -11.16 -4.60 -21.25
CA ASN A 422 -12.35 -3.91 -21.76
C ASN A 422 -12.02 -2.44 -22.03
N GLU A 423 -12.89 -1.75 -22.75
CA GLU A 423 -12.80 -0.32 -23.03
C GLU A 423 -13.74 0.51 -22.13
N VAL A 424 -13.57 1.83 -22.15
CA VAL A 424 -14.42 2.75 -21.36
C VAL A 424 -15.86 2.74 -21.88
N GLU A 425 -16.06 2.51 -23.17
CA GLU A 425 -17.39 2.37 -23.79
C GLU A 425 -18.20 1.22 -23.18
N ASP A 426 -17.55 0.15 -22.74
CA ASP A 426 -18.20 -1.01 -22.11
C ASP A 426 -18.83 -0.65 -20.75
N TRP A 427 -18.52 0.54 -20.20
CA TRP A 427 -19.13 1.04 -18.97
C TRP A 427 -20.55 1.56 -19.19
N ASN A 428 -20.96 1.81 -20.45
CA ASN A 428 -22.28 2.37 -20.80
C ASN A 428 -22.60 3.67 -20.03
N ILE A 429 -21.58 4.51 -19.82
CA ILE A 429 -21.72 5.83 -19.19
C ILE A 429 -21.72 6.91 -20.28
N GLU A 430 -22.78 7.71 -20.33
CA GLU A 430 -22.87 8.85 -21.21
C GLU A 430 -22.40 10.13 -20.50
N ILE A 431 -21.43 10.83 -21.11
CA ILE A 431 -21.01 12.16 -20.70
C ILE A 431 -21.62 13.17 -21.66
N VAL A 432 -22.81 13.66 -21.31
CA VAL A 432 -23.49 14.77 -21.99
C VAL A 432 -23.04 16.09 -21.38
#